data_AF-A0A1G1K9A3-F1
#
_entry.id   AF-A0A1G1K9A3-F1
#
_cell.length_a   1.000
_cell.length_b   1.000
_cell.length_c   1.000
_cell.angle_alpha   90.00
_cell.angle_beta   90.00
_cell.angle_gamma   90.00
#
_symmetry.space_group_name_H-M   'P 1'
#
loop_
_entity.id
_entity.type
_entity.pdbx_description
1 polymer ?
#
loop_
_entity_poly.entity_id
_entity_poly.type
_entity_poly.pdbx_seq_one_letter_code
_entity_poly.pdbx_strand_id
1 'polypeptide(L)' 'MNWKTGFVLSLLLLLVVFVVQNYEVVELRFLIWSVQVSRAIVLFLSVLIGIVIGWLLTHMSKKS' A
#
# COMPACT_ATOMS: atom_id res chain seq x y z
N MET A 1 26.50 14.57 12.01
CA MET A 1 25.55 13.71 11.28
C MET A 1 26.36 12.72 10.46
N ASN A 2 26.24 11.42 10.71
CA ASN A 2 26.99 10.41 9.97
C ASN A 2 26.49 10.40 8.51
N TRP A 3 27.38 10.26 7.53
CA TRP A 3 27.03 10.32 6.10
C TRP A 3 25.93 9.31 5.73
N LYS A 4 25.91 8.16 6.41
CA LYS A 4 24.86 7.14 6.31
C LYS A 4 23.49 7.68 6.70
N THR A 5 23.42 8.45 7.78
CA THR A 5 22.19 9.08 8.26
C THR A 5 21.71 10.15 7.29
N GLY A 6 22.62 10.99 6.78
CA GLY A 6 22.27 11.99 5.75
C GLY A 6 21.75 11.34 4.47
N PHE A 7 22.38 10.25 4.02
CA PHE A 7 21.96 9.48 2.85
C PHE A 7 20.55 8.90 3.02
N VAL A 8 20.29 8.23 4.15
CA VAL A 8 18.97 7.66 4.48
C VAL A 8 17.88 8.74 4.54
N LEU A 9 18.17 9.90 5.14
CA LEU A 9 17.22 11.02 5.17
C LEU A 9 16.92 11.56 3.77
N SER A 10 17.93 11.65 2.90
CA SER A 10 17.70 12.08 1.51
C SER A 10 16.83 11.09 0.73
N LEU A 11 17.03 9.78 0.94
CA LEU A 11 16.22 8.74 0.32
C LEU A 11 14.77 8.78 0.81
N LEU A 12 14.56 9.01 2.11
CA LEU A 12 13.21 9.16 2.67
C LEU A 12 12.51 10.40 2.09
N LEU A 13 13.23 11.51 1.94
CA LEU A 13 12.67 12.73 1.35
C LEU A 13 12.31 12.52 -0.13
N LEU A 14 13.18 11.85 -0.90
CA LEU A 14 12.91 11.46 -2.28
C LEU A 14 11.71 10.51 -2.39
N LEU A 15 11.55 9.57 -1.46
CA LEU A 15 10.41 8.66 -1.42
C LEU A 15 9.10 9.44 -1.21
N VAL A 16 9.08 10.41 -0.29
CA VAL A 16 7.91 11.26 -0.04
C VAL A 16 7.57 12.07 -1.29
N VAL A 17 8.57 12.71 -1.92
CA VAL A 17 8.37 13.45 -3.17
C VAL A 17 7.85 12.56 -4.29
N PHE A 18 8.42 11.36 -4.44
CA PHE A 18 7.97 10.37 -5.41
C PHE A 18 6.51 9.99 -5.18
N VAL A 19 6.11 9.70 -3.94
CA VAL A 19 4.73 9.35 -3.61
C VAL A 19 3.77 10.51 -3.90
N VAL A 20 4.14 11.75 -3.52
CA VAL A 20 3.29 12.93 -3.77
C VAL A 20 3.18 13.24 -5.27
N GLN A 21 4.26 13.11 -6.03
CA GLN A 21 4.25 13.35 -7.48
C GLN A 21 3.50 12.26 -8.25
N ASN A 22 3.56 11.01 -7.78
CA ASN A 22 2.88 9.87 -8.39
C ASN A 22 1.57 9.52 -7.66
N TYR A 23 1.05 10.48 -6.88
CA TYR A 23 -0.25 10.40 -6.22
C TYR A 23 -1.35 10.59 -7.25
N GLU A 24 -1.54 9.59 -8.12
CA GLU A 24 -2.69 9.60 -9.02
C GLU A 24 -3.92 9.21 -8.20
N VAL A 25 -4.83 10.17 -8.04
CA VAL A 25 -6.14 9.93 -7.45
C VAL A 25 -6.96 9.13 -8.46
N VAL A 26 -7.45 7.98 -8.02
CA VAL A 26 -8.37 7.15 -8.79
C VAL A 26 -9.73 7.10 -8.11
N GLU A 27 -10.78 7.08 -8.92
CA GLU A 27 -12.11 6.75 -8.43
C GLU A 27 -12.19 5.23 -8.22
N LEU A 28 -12.25 4.81 -6.96
CA LEU A 28 -12.58 3.44 -6.62
C LEU A 28 -14.10 3.32 -6.62
N ARG A 29 -14.65 2.58 -7.59
CA ARG A 29 -16.09 2.28 -7.69
C ARG A 29 -16.31 0.84 -7.23
N PHE A 30 -17.13 0.66 -6.19
CA PHE A 30 -17.47 -0.65 -5.67
C PHE A 30 -18.98 -0.78 -5.51
N LEU A 31 -19.58 -1.68 -6.29
CA LEU A 31 -21.03 -1.90 -6.35
C LEU A 31 -21.80 -0.59 -6.59
N ILE A 32 -22.42 -0.04 -5.55
CA ILE A 32 -23.29 1.16 -5.59
C ILE A 32 -22.61 2.43 -5.06
N TRP A 33 -21.37 2.35 -4.60
CA TRP A 33 -20.65 3.50 -4.04
C TRP A 33 -19.33 3.75 -4.75
N SER A 34 -18.85 4.98 -4.67
CA SER A 34 -17.50 5.34 -5.12
C SER A 34 -16.81 6.29 -4.16
N VAL A 35 -15.49 6.25 -4.17
CA VAL A 35 -14.63 7.11 -3.37
C VAL A 35 -13.38 7.49 -4.15
N GLN A 36 -12.90 8.71 -3.96
CA GLN A 36 -11.63 9.15 -4.50
C GLN A 36 -10.51 8.81 -3.52
N VAL A 37 -9.57 7.97 -3.96
CA VAL A 37 -8.44 7.52 -3.16
C VAL A 37 -7.19 7.46 -4.01
N SER A 38 -6.02 7.50 -3.36
CA SER A 38 -4.77 7.31 -4.08
C SER A 38 -4.67 5.91 -4.66
N ARG A 39 -4.16 5.78 -5.89
CA ARG A 39 -3.91 4.47 -6.51
C ARG A 39 -3.00 3.59 -5.64
N ALA A 40 -2.05 4.20 -4.92
CA ALA A 40 -1.16 3.50 -4.00
C ALA A 40 -1.93 2.80 -2.86
N ILE A 41 -2.92 3.46 -2.25
CA ILE A 41 -3.76 2.87 -1.19
C ILE A 41 -4.57 1.69 -1.75
N VAL A 42 -5.14 1.83 -2.95
CA VAL A 42 -5.93 0.76 -3.59
C VAL A 42 -5.08 -0.49 -3.81
N LEU A 43 -3.87 -0.32 -4.37
CA LEU A 43 -2.94 -1.43 -4.62
C LEU A 43 -2.49 -2.08 -3.31
N PHE A 44 -2.10 -1.28 -2.33
CA PHE A 44 -1.65 -1.77 -1.02
C PHE A 44 -2.74 -2.57 -0.30
N LEU A 45 -3.97 -2.04 -0.22
CA LEU A 45 -5.09 -2.72 0.43
C LEU A 45 -5.49 -4.00 -0.31
N SER A 46 -5.46 -4.00 -1.65
CA SER A 46 -5.75 -5.20 -2.46
C SER A 46 -4.79 -6.35 -2.15
N VAL A 47 -3.48 -6.06 -2.06
CA VAL A 47 -2.47 -7.05 -1.70
C VAL A 47 -2.67 -7.53 -0.26
N LEU A 48 -2.90 -6.61 0.68
CA LEU A 48 -3.12 -6.94 2.09
C LEU A 48 -4.33 -7.86 2.27
N ILE A 49 -5.44 -7.60 1.59
CA ILE A 49 -6.64 -8.45 1.60
C ILE A 49 -6.29 -9.86 1.08
N GLY A 50 -5.54 -9.96 -0.03
CA GLY A 50 -5.08 -11.24 -0.55
C GLY A 50 -4.25 -12.05 0.44
N ILE A 51 -3.31 -11.39 1.15
CA ILE A 51 -2.49 -12.02 2.19
C ILE A 51 -3.36 -12.53 3.35
N VAL A 52 -4.30 -11.70 3.83
CA VAL A 52 -5.20 -12.08 4.93
C VAL A 52 -6.08 -13.26 4.53
N ILE A 53 -6.67 -13.25 3.33
CA ILE A 53 -7.46 -14.37 2.81
C ILE A 53 -6.61 -15.64 2.73
N GLY A 54 -5.42 -15.56 2.13
CA GLY A 54 -4.50 -16.70 2.03
C GLY A 54 -4.14 -17.26 3.41
N TRP A 55 -3.81 -16.40 4.36
CA TRP A 55 -3.48 -16.81 5.72
C TRP A 55 -4.66 -17.49 6.42
N LEU A 56 -5.87 -16.93 6.32
CA LEU A 56 -7.09 -17.53 6.88
C LEU A 56 -7.37 -18.91 6.27
N LEU A 57 -7.26 -19.04 4.94
CA LEU A 57 -7.44 -20.32 4.25
C LEU A 57 -6.44 -21.39 4.73
N THR A 58 -5.16 -21.02 4.89
CA THR A 58 -4.15 -21.96 5.40
C THR A 58 -4.41 -22.38 6.85
N HIS A 59 -4.92 -21.46 7.68
CA HIS A 59 -5.27 -21.77 9.07
C HIS A 59 -6.51 -22.68 9.16
N MET A 60 -7.51 -22.49 8.29
CA MET A 60 -8.68 -23.37 8.23
C MET A 60 -8.31 -24.77 7.71
N SER A 61 -7.42 -24.85 6.72
CA SER A 61 -6.99 -26.13 6.14
C SER A 61 -6.15 -27.00 7.09
N LYS A 62 -5.48 -26.42 8.09
CA LYS A 62 -4.69 -27.17 9.09
C LYS A 62 -5.54 -27.80 10.21
N LYS A 63 -6.85 -27.53 10.26
CA LYS A 63 -7.75 -28.00 11.31
C LYS A 63 -8.64 -29.19 10.88
N SER A 64 -8.50 -29.68 9.65
CA SER A 64 -9.24 -30.85 9.12
C SER A 64 -8.35 -32.08 9.02
#